data_AF-A0A7T8K0S0-F1
#
_entry.id   AF-A0A7T8K0S0-F1
#
_cell.length_a   1.000
_cell.length_b   1.000
_cell.length_c   1.000
_cell.angle_alpha   90.00
_cell.angle_beta   90.00
_cell.angle_gamma   90.00
#
_symmetry.space_group_name_H-M   'P 1'
#
loop_
_entity.id
_entity.type
_entity.pdbx_description
1 polymer ?
#
loop_
_entity_poly.entity_id
_entity_poly.type
_entity_poly.pdbx_seq_one_letter_code
_entity_poly.pdbx_strand_id
1 'polypeptide(L)'
;MERDRRVQVSTFLCAGKTPTDIAKQLNVARSTIYRINKKLDINQEVERKYGSDGKYKLKSQLICDVIQRAPTISMRAHTNDLGVDESTVRRAVKECGG
;
A
#
# COMPACT_ATOMS: atom_id res chain seq x y z
N MET A 1 15.59 6.69 8.93
CA MET A 1 15.64 5.75 10.08
C MET A 1 15.32 4.29 9.72
N GLU A 2 14.13 3.90 9.22
CA GLU A 2 13.86 2.46 8.93
C GLU A 2 14.55 1.95 7.65
N ARG A 3 14.65 2.78 6.59
CA ARG A 3 15.39 2.44 5.35
C ARG A 3 16.88 2.19 5.62
N ASP A 4 17.52 3.06 6.41
CA ASP A 4 18.95 2.96 6.72
C ASP A 4 19.33 1.65 7.39
N ARG A 5 18.46 1.14 8.29
CA ARG A 5 18.71 -0.14 8.97
C ARG A 5 18.67 -1.32 8.00
N ARG A 6 17.82 -1.30 6.97
CA ARG A 6 17.74 -2.41 6.00
C ARG A 6 18.92 -2.44 5.06
N VAL A 7 19.37 -1.26 4.61
CA VAL A 7 20.60 -1.13 3.83
C VAL A 7 21.80 -1.64 4.65
N GLN A 8 21.87 -1.31 5.94
CA GLN A 8 22.90 -1.86 6.82
C GLN A 8 22.82 -3.38 6.94
N VAL A 9 21.61 -3.95 7.10
CA VAL A 9 21.43 -5.41 7.12
C VAL A 9 21.90 -6.06 5.82
N SER A 10 21.54 -5.52 4.65
CA SER A 10 22.01 -6.06 3.37
C SER A 10 23.53 -6.00 3.24
N THR A 11 24.15 -4.88 3.63
CA THR A 11 25.61 -4.74 3.59
C THR A 11 26.29 -5.77 4.50
N PHE A 12 25.77 -6.01 5.71
CA PHE A 12 26.34 -7.01 6.61
C PHE A 12 26.12 -8.46 6.14
N LEU A 13 25.00 -8.75 5.49
CA LEU A 13 24.76 -10.05 4.87
C LEU A 13 25.73 -10.30 3.71
N CYS A 14 25.97 -9.29 2.85
CA CYS A 14 26.97 -9.37 1.78
C CYS A 14 28.40 -9.51 2.34
N ALA A 15 28.68 -8.93 3.51
CA ALA A 15 29.96 -9.07 4.20
C ALA A 15 30.13 -10.42 4.93
N GLY A 16 29.17 -11.36 4.79
CA GLY A 16 29.27 -12.71 5.35
C GLY A 16 29.01 -12.80 6.86
N LYS A 17 28.48 -11.75 7.50
CA LYS A 17 28.15 -11.81 8.92
C LYS A 17 26.93 -12.70 9.17
N THR A 18 26.92 -13.38 10.33
CA THR A 18 25.78 -14.21 10.68
C THR A 18 24.55 -13.35 11.03
N PRO A 19 23.33 -13.81 10.73
CA PRO A 19 22.10 -13.10 11.11
C PRO A 19 21.98 -12.80 12.61
N THR A 20 22.61 -13.61 13.45
CA THR A 20 22.64 -13.44 14.91
C THR A 20 23.49 -12.24 15.32
N ASP A 21 24.65 -12.06 14.70
CA ASP A 21 25.55 -10.94 15.00
C ASP A 21 24.97 -9.63 14.49
N ILE A 22 24.34 -9.64 13.32
CA ILE A 22 23.64 -8.49 12.75
C ILE A 22 22.49 -8.05 13.67
N ALA A 23 21.70 -9.01 14.17
CA ALA A 23 20.61 -8.73 15.10
C ALA A 23 21.08 -8.04 16.38
N LYS A 24 22.20 -8.50 16.96
CA LYS A 24 22.81 -7.88 18.15
C LYS A 24 23.35 -6.49 17.84
N GLN A 25 24.07 -6.32 16.74
CA GLN A 25 24.72 -5.07 16.37
C GLN A 25 23.73 -3.97 16.01
N LEU A 26 22.61 -4.31 15.38
CA LEU A 26 21.58 -3.36 14.97
C LEU A 26 20.42 -3.23 15.97
N ASN A 27 20.44 -4.01 17.05
CA ASN A 27 19.36 -4.13 18.03
C ASN A 27 18.00 -4.39 17.34
N VAL A 28 17.97 -5.43 16.50
CA VAL A 28 16.82 -5.83 15.68
C VAL A 28 16.55 -7.30 15.93
N ALA A 29 15.27 -7.68 15.99
CA ALA A 29 14.90 -9.08 16.15
C ALA A 29 15.47 -9.96 15.03
N ARG A 30 16.00 -11.14 15.37
CA ARG A 30 16.53 -12.13 14.39
C ARG A 30 15.52 -12.44 13.27
N SER A 31 14.23 -12.54 13.62
CA SER A 31 13.13 -12.77 12.67
C SER A 31 13.03 -11.68 11.60
N THR A 32 13.35 -10.44 11.93
CA THR A 32 13.40 -9.33 10.97
C THR A 32 14.57 -9.49 10.00
N ILE A 33 15.74 -9.91 10.46
CA ILE A 33 16.91 -10.17 9.60
C ILE A 33 16.60 -11.28 8.60
N TYR A 34 16.04 -12.41 9.05
CA TYR A 34 15.61 -13.49 8.16
C TYR A 34 14.58 -13.05 7.12
N ARG A 35 13.61 -12.22 7.52
CA ARG A 35 12.62 -11.64 6.59
C ARG A 35 13.26 -10.72 5.55
N ILE A 36 14.25 -9.92 5.94
CA ILE A 36 15.00 -9.05 5.02
C ILE A 36 15.82 -9.92 4.05
N ASN A 37 16.56 -10.90 4.55
CA ASN A 37 17.37 -11.80 3.72
C ASN A 37 16.50 -12.51 2.67
N LYS A 38 15.37 -13.09 3.10
CA LYS A 38 14.41 -13.73 2.18
C LYS A 38 13.82 -12.75 1.15
N LYS A 39 13.63 -11.47 1.51
CA LYS A 39 13.12 -10.46 0.56
C LYS A 39 14.15 -10.00 -0.45
N LEU A 40 15.42 -9.89 -0.04
CA LEU A 40 16.54 -9.58 -0.93
C LEU A 40 16.70 -10.67 -2.00
N ASP A 41 16.60 -11.94 -1.60
CA ASP A 41 16.73 -13.09 -2.49
C ASP A 41 15.59 -13.15 -3.53
N ILE A 42 14.36 -12.87 -3.11
CA ILE A 42 13.17 -13.00 -3.99
C ILE A 42 12.97 -11.80 -4.91
N ASN A 43 13.14 -10.57 -4.42
CA ASN A 43 12.70 -9.36 -5.14
C ASN A 43 13.83 -8.38 -5.45
N GLN A 44 15.06 -8.59 -4.97
CA GLN A 44 16.14 -7.58 -4.96
C GLN A 44 15.72 -6.20 -4.39
N GLU A 45 14.57 -6.12 -3.72
CA GLU A 45 14.00 -4.87 -3.20
C GLU A 45 14.24 -4.77 -1.69
N VAL A 46 14.92 -3.69 -1.28
CA VAL A 46 15.10 -3.30 0.13
C VAL A 46 13.86 -2.58 0.68
N GLU A 47 13.03 -2.06 -0.23
CA GLU A 47 11.85 -1.24 0.05
C GLU A 47 10.72 -2.04 0.72
N ARG A 48 9.99 -1.39 1.65
CA ARG A 48 8.77 -1.95 2.22
C ARG A 48 7.63 -1.68 1.25
N LYS A 49 6.99 -2.72 0.71
CA LYS A 49 5.65 -2.56 0.12
C LYS A 49 4.68 -2.26 1.26
N TYR A 50 4.27 -1.00 1.38
CA TYR A 50 3.14 -0.61 2.21
C TYR A 50 1.85 -1.09 1.53
N GLY A 51 0.80 -1.33 2.32
CA GLY A 51 -0.42 -2.03 1.90
C GLY A 51 -1.00 -1.57 0.57
N SER A 52 -1.59 -2.51 -0.15
CA SER A 52 -2.21 -2.28 -1.46
C SER A 52 -3.53 -1.50 -1.31
N ASP A 53 -3.44 -0.18 -1.29
CA ASP A 53 -4.59 0.74 -1.35
C ASP A 53 -5.23 0.80 -2.76
N GLY A 54 -4.68 0.04 -3.72
CA GLY A 54 -4.86 0.29 -5.16
C GLY A 54 -6.18 -0.13 -5.81
N LYS A 55 -7.05 -0.90 -5.15
CA LYS A 55 -8.27 -1.41 -5.81
C LYS A 55 -9.46 -0.46 -5.77
N TYR A 56 -9.51 0.44 -4.78
CA TYR A 56 -10.69 1.29 -4.56
C TYR A 56 -10.67 2.59 -5.37
N LYS A 57 -9.49 3.14 -5.69
CA LYS A 57 -9.36 4.44 -6.35
C LYS A 57 -9.85 4.44 -7.80
N LEU A 58 -9.64 3.35 -8.55
CA LEU A 58 -10.12 3.25 -9.93
C LEU A 58 -11.67 3.25 -9.98
N LYS A 59 -12.31 2.64 -8.99
CA LYS A 59 -13.78 2.64 -8.87
C LYS A 59 -14.31 4.02 -8.49
N SER A 60 -13.64 4.76 -7.60
CA SER A 60 -14.13 6.09 -7.21
C SER A 60 -14.04 7.10 -8.35
N GLN A 61 -12.98 7.07 -9.18
CA GLN A 61 -12.86 7.93 -10.36
C GLN A 61 -13.99 7.70 -11.38
N LEU A 62 -14.29 6.45 -11.72
CA LEU A 62 -15.37 6.12 -12.64
C LEU A 62 -16.74 6.58 -12.11
N ILE A 63 -16.97 6.44 -10.81
CA ILE A 63 -18.21 6.91 -10.17
C ILE A 63 -18.28 8.45 -10.25
N CYS A 64 -17.15 9.14 -10.04
CA CYS A 64 -17.10 10.60 -10.17
C CYS A 64 -17.38 11.10 -11.58
N ASP A 65 -16.83 10.46 -12.61
CA ASP A 65 -17.10 10.84 -14.00
C ASP A 65 -18.60 10.74 -14.33
N VAL A 66 -19.27 9.71 -13.80
CA VAL A 66 -20.70 9.49 -14.00
C VAL A 66 -21.53 10.54 -13.26
N ILE A 67 -21.17 10.87 -12.02
CA ILE A 67 -21.82 11.94 -11.25
C ILE A 67 -21.64 13.30 -11.92
N GLN A 68 -20.43 13.62 -12.41
CA GLN A 68 -20.13 14.89 -13.08
C GLN A 68 -20.89 15.05 -14.40
N ARG A 69 -21.13 13.96 -15.13
CA ARG A 69 -21.94 13.97 -16.37
C ARG A 69 -23.43 14.18 -16.11
N ALA A 70 -23.92 13.84 -14.92
CA ALA A 70 -25.33 13.95 -14.58
C ALA A 70 -25.54 14.37 -13.10
N PRO A 71 -25.25 15.63 -12.75
CA PRO A 71 -25.27 16.11 -11.37
C PRO A 71 -26.69 16.30 -10.79
N THR A 72 -27.70 16.37 -11.66
CA THR A 72 -29.10 16.54 -11.28
C THR A 72 -29.80 15.23 -10.93
N ILE A 73 -29.17 14.08 -11.19
CA ILE A 73 -29.70 12.76 -10.87
C ILE A 73 -29.50 12.48 -9.37
N SER A 74 -30.53 11.94 -8.72
CA SER A 74 -30.46 11.57 -7.30
C SER A 74 -29.40 10.50 -7.04
N MET A 75 -28.81 10.50 -5.85
CA MET A 75 -27.83 9.48 -5.43
C MET A 75 -28.38 8.06 -5.59
N ARG A 76 -29.68 7.86 -5.31
CA ARG A 76 -30.35 6.55 -5.44
C ARG A 76 -30.46 6.06 -6.89
N ALA A 77 -30.56 6.98 -7.84
CA ALA A 77 -30.54 6.62 -9.26
C ALA A 77 -29.11 6.24 -9.68
N HIS A 78 -28.09 6.99 -9.24
CA HIS A 78 -26.68 6.62 -9.46
C HIS A 78 -26.31 5.26 -8.86
N THR A 79 -26.85 4.89 -7.69
CA THR A 79 -26.60 3.56 -7.09
C THR A 79 -27.17 2.42 -7.93
N ASN A 80 -28.36 2.62 -8.50
CA ASN A 80 -29.01 1.62 -9.33
C ASN A 80 -28.28 1.45 -10.66
N ASP A 81 -27.89 2.56 -11.29
CA ASP A 81 -27.22 2.55 -12.60
C ASP A 81 -25.81 1.95 -12.51
N LEU A 82 -25.10 2.21 -11.40
CA LEU A 82 -23.72 1.75 -11.19
C LEU A 82 -23.64 0.41 -10.45
N GLY A 83 -24.74 -0.09 -9.90
CA GLY A 83 -24.77 -1.31 -9.09
C GLY A 83 -23.88 -1.21 -7.84
N VAL A 84 -23.73 -0.02 -7.27
CA VAL A 84 -22.90 0.24 -6.09
C VAL A 84 -23.73 0.78 -4.93
N ASP A 85 -23.27 0.53 -3.71
CA ASP A 85 -23.93 1.01 -2.51
C ASP A 85 -23.93 2.54 -2.40
N GLU A 86 -24.96 3.11 -1.78
CA GLU A 86 -25.11 4.54 -1.58
C GLU A 86 -23.93 5.16 -0.83
N SER A 87 -23.36 4.43 0.13
CA SER A 87 -22.16 4.87 0.85
C SER A 87 -20.94 5.04 -0.07
N THR A 88 -20.86 4.22 -1.14
CA THR A 88 -19.78 4.31 -2.13
C THR A 88 -19.96 5.53 -3.02
N VAL A 89 -21.20 5.79 -3.48
CA VAL A 89 -21.53 7.00 -4.26
C VAL A 89 -21.27 8.25 -3.42
N ARG A 90 -21.72 8.28 -2.17
CA ARG A 90 -21.51 9.42 -1.25
C ARG A 90 -20.04 9.73 -1.04
N ARG A 91 -19.21 8.70 -0.90
CA ARG A 91 -17.77 8.84 -0.73
C ARG A 91 -17.14 9.40 -2.00
N ALA A 92 -17.52 8.90 -3.18
CA ALA A 92 -17.04 9.42 -4.45
C ALA A 92 -17.43 10.90 -4.64
N VAL A 93 -18.67 11.30 -4.32
CA VAL A 93 -19.09 12.72 -4.34
C VAL A 93 -18.18 13.59 -3.47
N LYS A 94 -17.91 13.16 -2.23
CA LYS A 94 -17.00 13.89 -1.32
C LYS A 94 -15.57 13.96 -1.84
N GLU A 95 -15.06 12.87 -2.40
CA GLU A 95 -13.71 12.81 -2.98
C GLU A 95 -13.59 13.72 -4.23
N CYS A 96 -14.69 14.00 -4.92
CA CYS A 96 -14.72 14.75 -6.17
C CYS A 96 -15.20 16.21 -6.03
N GLY A 97 -15.25 16.74 -4.81
CA GLY A 97 -15.41 18.17 -4.55
C GLY A 97 -16.79 18.62 -4.05
N GLY A 98 -17.54 17.72 -3.41
CA GLY A 98 -18.77 18.07 -2.68
C GLY A 98 -18.54 18.90 -1.42
#